data_AF-A0A4S8L7P1-F1
#
_entry.id   AF-A0A4S8L7P1-F1
#
_cell.length_a   1.000
_cell.length_b   1.000
_cell.length_c   1.000
_cell.angle_alpha   90.00
_cell.angle_beta   90.00
_cell.angle_gamma   90.00
#
_symmetry.space_group_name_H-M   'P 1'
#
loop_
_entity.id
_entity.type
_entity.pdbx_description
1 polymer ?
#
loop_
_entity_poly.entity_id
_entity_poly.type
_entity_poly.pdbx_seq_one_letter_code
_entity_poly.pdbx_strand_id
1 'polypeptide(L)'
;LLFEVIPYIDSLTNKLERVVNDFTKAPIICAAAAKSRAVLNKYYGKTDDFIMYCMCMFLHPGYKLSYFRQVNWPQEWEQAALQIICENWEQYYVPLIQTPAITKKTSGLISVIILYLLHHMVLKH
;
A
#
# COMPACT_ATOMS: atom_id res chain seq x y z
N LEU A 1 0.06 10.22 -7.09
CA LEU A 1 1.53 10.16 -7.22
C LEU A 1 2.15 8.97 -6.49
N LEU A 2 2.20 8.90 -5.15
CA LEU A 2 2.82 7.74 -4.46
C LEU A 2 1.95 6.47 -4.51
N PHE A 3 0.64 6.59 -4.28
CA PHE A 3 -0.28 5.45 -4.24
C PHE A 3 -0.53 4.78 -5.61
N GLU A 4 -0.15 5.42 -6.71
CA GLU A 4 -0.37 4.91 -8.08
C GLU A 4 0.77 3.98 -8.51
N VAL A 5 1.96 4.14 -7.94
CA VAL A 5 3.17 3.43 -8.36
C VAL A 5 3.01 1.92 -8.23
N ILE A 6 2.54 1.43 -7.08
CA ILE A 6 2.35 0.00 -6.82
C ILE A 6 1.30 -0.60 -7.78
N PRO A 7 0.08 -0.04 -7.95
CA PRO A 7 -0.88 -0.54 -8.94
C PRO A 7 -0.35 -0.57 -10.38
N TYR A 8 0.45 0.43 -10.78
CA TYR A 8 1.08 0.43 -12.09
C TYR A 8 2.10 -0.70 -12.23
N ILE A 9 2.96 -0.91 -11.21
CA ILE A 9 3.93 -2.01 -11.21
C ILE A 9 3.20 -3.37 -11.22
N ASP A 10 2.16 -3.55 -10.40
CA ASP A 10 1.35 -4.77 -10.38
C ASP A 10 0.73 -5.06 -11.76
N SER A 11 0.17 -4.03 -12.42
CA SER A 11 -0.39 -4.15 -13.77
C SER A 11 0.66 -4.57 -14.80
N LEU A 12 1.87 -4.00 -14.74
CA LEU A 12 2.98 -4.35 -15.63
C LEU A 12 3.49 -5.77 -15.38
N THR A 13 3.68 -6.15 -14.11
CA THR A 13 4.10 -7.50 -13.72
C THR A 13 3.10 -8.54 -14.22
N ASN A 14 1.80 -8.31 -14.03
CA ASN A 14 0.75 -9.19 -14.53
C ASN A 14 0.77 -9.35 -16.06
N LYS A 15 1.03 -8.27 -16.81
CA LYS A 15 1.16 -8.34 -18.28
C LYS A 15 2.38 -9.15 -18.69
N LEU A 16 3.51 -8.96 -18.02
CA LEU A 16 4.75 -9.69 -18.31
C LEU A 16 4.63 -11.18 -17.97
N GLU A 17 3.98 -11.53 -16.86
CA GLU A 17 3.71 -12.93 -16.51
C GLU A 17 2.89 -13.65 -17.57
N ARG A 18 1.87 -12.98 -18.13
CA ARG A 18 1.09 -13.54 -19.24
C ARG A 18 1.97 -13.83 -20.46
N VAL A 19 2.90 -12.94 -20.79
CA VAL A 19 3.83 -13.13 -21.92
C VAL A 19 4.84 -14.24 -21.63
N VAL A 20 5.36 -14.34 -20.41
CA VAL A 20 6.30 -15.40 -20.02
C VAL A 20 5.65 -16.78 -20.10
N ASN A 21 4.38 -16.89 -19.72
CA ASN A 21 3.62 -18.14 -19.72
C ASN A 21 2.92 -18.44 -21.06
N ASP A 22 3.10 -17.59 -22.08
CA ASP A 22 2.53 -17.79 -23.42
C ASP A 22 3.50 -18.55 -24.32
N PHE A 23 3.33 -19.87 -24.37
CA PHE A 23 4.15 -20.78 -25.18
C PHE A 23 3.98 -20.59 -26.70
N THR A 24 3.05 -19.74 -27.14
CA THR A 24 2.90 -19.38 -28.56
C THR A 24 3.88 -18.28 -29.00
N LYS A 25 4.52 -17.59 -28.04
CA LYS A 25 5.49 -16.53 -28.31
C LYS A 25 6.89 -17.11 -28.57
N ALA A 26 7.67 -16.37 -29.35
CA ALA A 26 9.06 -16.75 -29.59
C ALA A 26 9.85 -16.76 -28.26
N PRO A 27 10.77 -17.73 -28.05
CA PRO A 27 11.54 -17.84 -26.81
C PRO A 27 12.28 -16.56 -26.40
N ILE A 28 12.76 -15.78 -27.38
CA ILE A 28 13.44 -14.50 -27.13
C ILE A 28 12.50 -13.44 -26.52
N ILE A 29 11.21 -13.45 -26.88
CA ILE A 29 10.19 -12.55 -26.33
C ILE A 29 9.90 -12.95 -24.88
N CYS A 30 9.74 -14.24 -24.60
CA CYS A 30 9.54 -14.74 -23.24
C CYS A 30 10.75 -14.43 -22.35
N ALA A 31 11.97 -14.59 -22.86
CA ALA A 31 13.20 -14.26 -22.15
C ALA A 31 13.30 -12.74 -21.85
N ALA A 32 12.95 -11.88 -22.82
CA ALA A 32 12.90 -10.44 -22.61
C ALA A 32 11.84 -10.03 -21.57
N ALA A 33 10.67 -10.67 -21.59
CA ALA A 33 9.61 -10.45 -20.61
C ALA A 33 10.03 -10.89 -19.20
N ALA A 34 10.67 -12.06 -19.07
CA ALA A 34 11.21 -12.55 -17.81
C ALA A 34 12.28 -11.60 -17.23
N LYS A 35 13.18 -11.09 -18.07
CA LYS A 35 14.18 -10.09 -17.67
C LYS A 35 13.53 -8.78 -17.22
N SER A 36 12.51 -8.32 -17.94
CA SER A 36 11.75 -7.11 -17.57
C SER A 36 11.03 -7.28 -16.22
N ARG A 37 10.46 -8.46 -15.96
CA ARG A 37 9.85 -8.81 -14.67
C ARG A 37 10.87 -8.79 -13.52
N ALA A 38 12.07 -9.35 -13.74
CA ALA A 38 13.13 -9.31 -12.74
C ALA A 38 13.56 -7.88 -12.38
N VAL A 39 13.60 -6.98 -13.38
CA VAL A 39 13.87 -5.55 -13.14
C VAL A 39 12.75 -4.92 -12.33
N LEU A 40 11.48 -5.15 -12.68
CA LEU A 40 10.35 -4.62 -11.91
C LEU A 40 10.35 -5.11 -10.46
N ASN A 41 10.60 -6.40 -10.21
CA ASN A 41 10.70 -6.94 -8.85
C ASN A 41 11.80 -6.26 -8.03
N LYS A 42 12.94 -5.90 -8.65
CA LYS A 42 14.00 -5.13 -7.98
C LYS A 42 13.53 -3.75 -7.55
N TYR A 43 12.74 -3.07 -8.39
CA TYR A 43 12.16 -1.76 -8.02
C TYR A 43 11.03 -1.89 -7.02
N TYR A 44 10.29 -3.00 -7.05
CA TYR A 44 9.28 -3.33 -6.06
C TYR A 44 9.87 -3.45 -4.67
N GLY A 45 10.95 -4.23 -4.51
CA GLY A 45 11.65 -4.36 -3.22
C GLY A 45 12.12 -3.01 -2.66
N LYS A 46 12.60 -2.11 -3.54
CA LYS A 46 12.95 -0.74 -3.14
C LYS A 46 11.76 0.11 -2.71
N THR A 47 10.55 -0.21 -3.17
CA THR A 47 9.33 0.51 -2.81
C THR A 47 8.78 -0.02 -1.47
N ASP A 48 8.90 -1.33 -1.21
CA ASP A 48 8.60 -1.95 0.09
C ASP A 48 9.53 -1.46 1.20
N ASP A 49 10.81 -1.19 0.89
CA ASP A 49 11.75 -0.56 1.82
C ASP A 49 11.23 0.81 2.35
N PHE A 50 10.37 1.47 1.57
CA PHE A 50 9.70 2.71 1.96
C PHE A 50 8.25 2.44 2.33
N ILE A 51 8.04 2.03 3.58
CA ILE A 51 6.72 1.81 4.18
C ILE A 51 5.67 2.92 3.95
N MET A 52 6.10 4.15 3.66
CA MET A 52 5.23 5.25 3.23
C MET A 52 4.36 4.92 2.01
N TYR A 53 4.87 4.16 1.03
CA TYR A 53 4.11 3.81 -0.18
C TYR A 53 2.93 2.91 0.15
N CYS A 54 3.16 1.87 0.96
CA CYS A 54 2.12 1.00 1.47
C CYS A 54 1.12 1.78 2.32
N MET A 55 1.57 2.55 3.32
CA MET A 55 0.69 3.36 4.16
C MET A 55 -0.19 4.31 3.35
N CYS A 56 0.36 5.01 2.36
CA CYS A 56 -0.39 5.90 1.49
C CYS A 56 -1.53 5.19 0.75
N MET A 57 -1.32 3.95 0.31
CA MET A 57 -2.36 3.16 -0.36
C MET A 57 -3.43 2.64 0.61
N PHE A 58 -3.05 2.19 1.80
CA PHE A 58 -4.00 1.74 2.82
C PHE A 58 -4.90 2.90 3.29
N LEU A 59 -4.34 4.10 3.42
CA LEU A 59 -5.06 5.31 3.78
C LEU A 59 -5.82 5.95 2.61
N HIS A 60 -5.57 5.52 1.37
CA HIS A 60 -6.25 6.10 0.22
C HIS A 60 -7.71 5.65 0.17
N PRO A 61 -8.68 6.59 0.13
CA PRO A 61 -10.11 6.28 0.21
C PRO A 61 -10.62 5.39 -0.93
N GLY A 62 -9.93 5.41 -2.09
CA GLY A 62 -10.26 4.61 -3.27
C GLY A 62 -9.55 3.25 -3.38
N TYR A 63 -8.46 3.01 -2.65
CA TYR A 63 -7.75 1.71 -2.70
C TYR A 63 -8.19 0.85 -1.52
N LYS A 64 -8.11 1.36 -0.28
CA LYS A 64 -8.47 0.66 0.98
C LYS A 64 -7.89 -0.78 1.05
N LEU A 65 -8.22 -1.51 2.12
CA LEU A 65 -7.93 -2.94 2.25
C LEU A 65 -8.52 -3.79 1.11
N SER A 66 -9.61 -3.33 0.50
CA SER A 66 -10.28 -4.06 -0.59
C SER A 66 -9.42 -4.23 -1.83
N TYR A 67 -8.58 -3.24 -2.18
CA TYR A 67 -7.69 -3.35 -3.34
C TYR A 67 -6.73 -4.52 -3.17
N PHE A 68 -6.04 -4.58 -2.03
CA PHE A 68 -5.03 -5.61 -1.75
C PHE A 68 -5.63 -7.02 -1.74
N ARG A 69 -6.85 -7.15 -1.22
CA ARG A 69 -7.60 -8.42 -1.29
C ARG A 69 -7.98 -8.80 -2.73
N GLN A 70 -8.32 -7.83 -3.57
CA GLN A 70 -8.68 -8.09 -4.98
C GLN A 70 -7.48 -8.49 -5.83
N VAL A 71 -6.28 -7.99 -5.52
CA VAL A 71 -5.04 -8.37 -6.23
C VAL A 71 -4.34 -9.59 -5.61
N ASN A 72 -5.02 -10.30 -4.70
CA ASN A 72 -4.49 -11.49 -3.99
C ASN A 72 -3.13 -11.25 -3.34
N TRP A 73 -2.95 -10.09 -2.72
CA TRP A 73 -1.73 -9.83 -1.98
C TRP A 73 -1.58 -10.79 -0.79
N PRO A 74 -0.35 -11.18 -0.41
CA PRO A 74 -0.13 -12.05 0.74
C PRO A 74 -0.72 -11.44 2.01
N GLN A 75 -1.44 -12.24 2.79
CA GLN A 75 -2.04 -11.79 4.05
C GLN A 75 -1.00 -11.28 5.05
N GLU A 76 0.21 -11.84 5.01
CA GLU A 76 1.36 -11.42 5.82
C GLU A 76 1.74 -9.95 5.55
N TRP A 77 1.60 -9.50 4.30
CA TRP A 77 1.92 -8.13 3.90
C TRP A 77 0.81 -7.15 4.30
N GLU A 78 -0.46 -7.59 4.25
CA GLU A 78 -1.58 -6.85 4.84
C GLU A 78 -1.36 -6.64 6.34
N GLN A 79 -0.97 -7.69 7.05
CA GLN A 79 -0.69 -7.63 8.50
C GLN A 79 0.49 -6.73 8.82
N ALA A 80 1.61 -6.86 8.09
CA ALA A 80 2.79 -6.01 8.30
C ALA A 80 2.46 -4.53 8.05
N ALA A 81 1.70 -4.22 7.00
CA ALA A 81 1.30 -2.85 6.71
C ALA A 81 0.38 -2.28 7.82
N LEU A 82 -0.60 -3.06 8.27
CA LEU A 82 -1.48 -2.65 9.38
C LEU A 82 -0.70 -2.42 10.67
N GLN A 83 0.22 -3.33 11.01
CA GLN A 83 1.07 -3.20 12.18
C GLN A 83 1.85 -1.89 12.14
N ILE A 84 2.51 -1.58 11.02
CA ILE A 84 3.33 -0.37 10.95
C ILE A 84 2.47 0.90 10.95
N ILE A 85 1.27 0.87 10.38
CA ILE A 85 0.31 1.99 10.49
C ILE A 85 -0.08 2.22 11.96
N CYS A 86 -0.38 1.15 12.70
CA CYS A 86 -0.72 1.23 14.12
C CYS A 86 0.46 1.76 14.95
N GLU A 87 1.67 1.23 14.73
CA GLU A 87 2.89 1.69 15.42
C GLU A 87 3.17 3.17 15.13
N ASN A 88 3.08 3.60 13.88
CA ASN A 88 3.24 5.02 13.53
C ASN A 88 2.15 5.90 14.15
N TRP A 89 0.91 5.40 14.22
CA TRP A 89 -0.19 6.10 14.87
C TRP A 89 0.07 6.29 16.37
N GLU A 90 0.42 5.22 17.06
CA GLU A 90 0.73 5.24 18.49
C GLU A 90 1.92 6.12 18.81
N GLN A 91 2.97 6.07 18.00
CA GLN A 91 4.19 6.83 18.22
C GLN A 91 4.00 8.34 17.99
N TYR A 92 3.34 8.73 16.90
CA TYR A 92 3.34 10.13 16.44
C TYR A 92 2.03 10.86 16.67
N TYR A 93 0.89 10.18 16.65
CA TYR A 93 -0.43 10.84 16.67
C TYR A 93 -1.14 10.75 18.02
N VAL A 94 -1.03 9.63 18.74
CA VAL A 94 -1.58 9.50 20.10
C VAL A 94 -1.08 10.60 21.06
N PRO A 95 0.22 10.95 21.08
CA PRO A 95 0.73 12.03 21.94
C PRO A 95 0.13 13.41 21.59
N LEU A 96 -0.14 13.68 20.31
CA LEU A 96 -0.74 14.94 19.86
C LEU A 96 -2.18 15.09 20.37
N ILE A 97 -2.93 14.00 20.41
CA ILE A 97 -4.32 14.00 20.90
C ILE A 97 -4.36 14.19 22.43
N GLN A 98 -3.37 13.66 23.15
CA GLN A 98 -3.29 13.73 24.61
C GLN A 98 -2.70 15.06 25.12
N THR A 99 -2.11 15.88 24.24
CA THR A 99 -1.56 17.18 24.63
C THR A 99 -2.69 18.21 24.83
N PRO A 100 -2.83 18.84 26.02
CA PRO A 100 -3.98 19.68 26.38
C PRO A 100 -4.12 20.99 25.56
N ALA A 101 -3.21 21.28 24.63
CA ALA A 101 -3.23 22.46 23.78
C ALA A 101 -4.08 22.30 22.50
N ILE A 102 -4.29 21.07 21.99
CA ILE A 102 -4.97 20.84 20.69
C ILE A 102 -6.50 20.79 20.85
N THR A 103 -7.02 20.52 22.05
CA THR A 103 -8.47 20.48 22.31
C THR A 103 -9.18 21.83 22.16
N LYS A 104 -8.43 22.94 21.97
CA LYS A 104 -9.00 24.29 21.85
C LYS A 104 -8.94 24.94 20.46
N LYS A 105 -8.24 24.40 19.45
CA LYS A 105 -7.93 25.19 18.23
C LYS A 105 -8.13 24.55 16.84
N THR A 106 -8.63 23.32 16.69
CA THR A 106 -8.77 22.72 15.35
C THR A 106 -10.23 22.48 14.97
N SER A 107 -10.69 23.21 13.96
CA SER A 107 -12.02 23.12 13.34
C SER A 107 -12.41 21.67 13.02
N GLY A 108 -13.44 21.19 13.73
CA GLY A 108 -13.73 19.79 14.01
C GLY A 108 -14.23 18.88 12.90
N LEU A 109 -13.93 19.11 11.62
CA LEU A 109 -14.39 18.22 10.54
C LEU A 109 -13.26 17.33 9.98
N ILE A 110 -12.09 17.89 9.68
CA ILE A 110 -10.99 17.13 9.05
C ILE A 110 -10.32 16.18 10.04
N SER A 111 -10.09 16.64 11.28
CA SER A 111 -9.51 15.79 12.34
C SER A 111 -10.42 14.64 12.72
N VAL A 112 -11.75 14.86 12.72
CA VAL A 112 -12.73 13.82 13.08
C VAL A 112 -12.82 12.80 11.97
N ILE A 113 -12.79 13.18 10.69
CA ILE A 113 -12.82 12.21 9.58
C ILE A 113 -11.55 11.35 9.56
N ILE A 114 -10.38 11.95 9.77
CA ILE A 114 -9.11 11.20 9.82
C ILE A 114 -9.08 10.27 11.05
N LEU A 115 -9.45 10.77 12.24
CA LEU A 115 -9.58 9.91 13.43
C LEU A 115 -10.65 8.83 13.25
N TYR A 116 -11.78 9.12 12.62
CA TYR A 116 -12.88 8.18 12.44
C TYR A 116 -12.53 7.09 11.43
N LEU A 117 -11.87 7.44 10.33
CA LEU A 117 -11.37 6.47 9.36
C LEU A 117 -10.28 5.57 9.96
N LEU A 118 -9.38 6.13 10.78
CA LEU A 118 -8.32 5.36 11.45
C LEU A 118 -8.87 4.48 12.57
N HIS A 119 -9.73 5.01 13.45
CA HIS A 119 -10.39 4.26 14.52
C HIS A 119 -11.23 3.10 13.97
N HIS A 120 -11.94 3.32 12.86
CA HIS A 120 -12.82 2.31 12.26
C HIS A 120 -12.08 1.31 11.34
N MET A 121 -10.84 1.63 10.91
CA MET A 121 -9.94 0.66 10.27
C MET A 121 -9.20 -0.22 11.28
N VAL A 122 -8.89 0.31 12.47
CA VAL A 122 -8.18 -0.43 13.53
C VAL A 122 -9.11 -1.34 14.34
N LEU A 123 -10.36 -0.93 14.62
CA LEU A 123 -11.27 -1.67 15.52
C LEU A 123 -12.20 -2.70 14.85
N LYS A 124 -12.04 -2.98 13.54
CA LYS A 124 -12.88 -3.96 12.83
C LYS A 124 -12.20 -5.31 12.55
N HIS A 125 -11.12 -5.62 13.27
CA HIS A 125 -10.55 -6.96 13.35
C HIS A 125 -11.04 -7.68 14.61
#